data_AF-A2F8L1-F1
#
_entry.id   AF-A2F8L1-F1
#
_cell.length_a   1.000
_cell.length_b   1.000
_cell.length_c   1.000
_cell.angle_alpha   90.00
_cell.angle_beta   90.00
_cell.angle_gamma   90.00
#
_symmetry.space_group_name_H-M   'P 1'
#
loop_
_entity.id
_entity.type
_entity.pdbx_description
1 polymer ?
#
loop_
_entity_poly.entity_id
_entity_poly.type
_entity_poly.pdbx_seq_one_letter_code
_entity_poly.pdbx_strand_id
1 'polypeptide(L)'
;MIHPFLFGLAFYDKESPTNIGHLGRDAKRFQNEFFTIPNKGCKAPHTKKVGGKCVCEPGFPYGNPEVLAGCFRCNEDCPDYSNCSYPGKCRCIPGYSDEETSSCVPKAPELLSIQPEFAQFFSSIALNVTFKTDPGASFPIGYLKFKNQIVKCKGNGVNQYNCSINQVGLPGAFEVSISFDQKSWSKEIVELTVIGFDLANLILGSFLLLVGITIIVGIIRIRKATKRAGITEVPFIQKQIQAFK
;
A
#
# COMPACT_ATOMS: atom_id res chain seq x y z
N MET A 1 -16.75 33.32 8.06
CA MET A 1 -15.31 33.03 8.26
C MET A 1 -14.86 32.22 7.07
N ILE A 2 -14.07 32.83 6.21
CA ILE A 2 -13.75 32.38 4.85
C ILE A 2 -12.40 31.66 4.91
N HIS A 3 -12.37 30.40 4.48
CA HIS A 3 -11.14 29.62 4.30
C HIS A 3 -10.48 29.99 2.96
N PRO A 4 -9.17 30.28 2.92
CA PRO A 4 -8.44 30.36 1.66
C PRO A 4 -8.03 28.96 1.20
N PHE A 5 -8.43 28.65 -0.04
CA PHE A 5 -7.92 27.57 -0.87
C PHE A 5 -6.43 27.78 -1.14
N LEU A 6 -5.60 26.79 -0.78
CA LEU A 6 -4.19 26.73 -1.18
C LEU A 6 -4.05 25.83 -2.41
N PHE A 7 -3.58 26.45 -3.48
CA PHE A 7 -3.27 25.89 -4.78
C PHE A 7 -2.22 24.77 -4.69
N GLY A 8 -2.52 23.62 -5.27
CA GLY A 8 -1.55 22.57 -5.57
C GLY A 8 -0.74 22.92 -6.81
N LEU A 9 0.59 22.93 -6.67
CA LEU A 9 1.53 23.00 -7.78
C LEU A 9 1.63 21.60 -8.41
N ALA A 10 1.21 21.49 -9.67
CA ALA A 10 1.45 20.31 -10.50
C ALA A 10 2.92 20.28 -10.93
N PHE A 11 3.67 19.28 -10.46
CA PHE A 11 4.99 18.97 -11.00
C PHE A 11 4.81 18.21 -12.31
N TYR A 12 5.17 18.87 -13.41
CA TYR A 12 5.24 18.32 -14.75
C TYR A 12 6.57 17.55 -14.85
N ASP A 13 6.53 16.23 -14.82
CA ASP A 13 7.73 15.42 -15.04
C ASP A 13 8.15 15.51 -16.51
N LYS A 14 9.42 15.89 -16.69
CA LYS A 14 10.06 16.14 -17.97
C LYS A 14 10.55 14.81 -18.52
N GLU A 15 9.82 14.25 -19.49
CA GLU A 15 10.25 13.04 -20.20
C GLU A 15 11.60 13.27 -20.90
N SER A 16 12.48 12.29 -20.72
CA SER A 16 13.82 12.22 -21.30
C SER A 16 13.74 11.91 -22.81
N PRO A 17 14.47 12.64 -23.67
CA PRO A 17 14.46 12.39 -25.11
C PRO A 17 15.28 11.14 -25.43
N THR A 18 14.60 10.04 -25.76
CA THR A 18 15.23 8.89 -26.40
C THR A 18 15.64 9.26 -27.82
N ASN A 19 16.95 9.15 -28.06
CA ASN A 19 17.62 9.27 -29.34
C ASN A 19 17.04 8.25 -30.35
N ILE A 20 16.13 8.71 -31.21
CA ILE A 20 15.71 7.96 -32.40
C ILE A 20 16.71 8.29 -33.51
N GLY A 21 17.71 7.42 -33.63
CA GLY A 21 18.64 7.41 -34.74
C GLY A 21 17.90 7.21 -36.07
N HIS A 22 18.15 8.17 -36.97
CA HIS A 22 18.01 8.09 -38.42
C HIS A 22 17.83 6.69 -39.02
N LEU A 23 16.58 6.36 -39.37
CA LEU A 23 16.29 5.36 -40.38
C LEU A 23 15.30 5.93 -41.40
N GLY A 24 15.82 6.09 -42.62
CA GLY A 24 15.10 5.74 -43.85
C GLY A 24 13.90 6.60 -44.23
N ARG A 25 14.17 7.61 -45.07
CA ARG A 25 13.21 8.34 -45.90
C ARG A 25 12.56 7.42 -46.95
N ASP A 26 11.72 6.45 -46.58
CA ASP A 26 10.95 5.65 -47.55
C ASP A 26 9.57 5.15 -47.05
N ALA A 27 9.07 5.65 -45.90
CA ALA A 27 7.78 5.22 -45.34
C ALA A 27 6.56 6.04 -45.79
N LYS A 28 6.60 6.72 -46.95
CA LYS A 28 5.47 7.50 -47.49
C LYS A 28 4.66 6.79 -48.60
N ARG A 29 4.97 5.53 -48.92
CA ARG A 29 4.35 4.81 -50.05
C ARG A 29 3.63 3.51 -49.69
N PHE A 30 3.26 3.32 -48.42
CA PHE A 30 2.52 2.13 -47.97
C PHE A 30 1.30 2.44 -47.09
N GLN A 31 0.76 3.66 -47.15
CA GLN A 31 -0.44 4.04 -46.39
C GLN A 31 -1.72 4.19 -47.21
N ASN A 32 -1.71 3.93 -48.53
CA ASN A 32 -2.91 4.18 -49.37
C ASN A 32 -3.33 3.03 -50.29
N GLU A 33 -2.89 1.81 -50.01
CA GLU A 33 -3.46 0.60 -50.62
C GLU A 33 -3.94 -0.38 -49.54
N PHE A 34 -4.71 0.14 -48.58
CA PHE A 34 -5.69 -0.69 -47.89
C PHE A 34 -6.79 -1.01 -48.90
N PHE A 35 -6.54 -2.06 -49.68
CA PHE A 35 -7.45 -2.73 -50.60
C PHE A 35 -8.93 -2.45 -50.31
N THR A 36 -9.53 -1.53 -51.06
CA THR A 36 -10.98 -1.54 -51.28
C THR A 36 -11.28 -2.74 -52.16
N ILE A 37 -11.32 -3.94 -51.57
CA ILE A 37 -11.91 -5.10 -52.24
C ILE A 37 -13.40 -4.79 -52.37
N PRO A 38 -13.96 -4.72 -53.59
CA PRO A 38 -15.40 -4.60 -53.78
C PRO A 38 -16.04 -5.93 -53.38
N ASN A 39 -16.19 -6.16 -52.07
CA ASN A 39 -16.80 -7.38 -51.55
C ASN A 39 -18.25 -7.09 -51.18
N LYS A 40 -19.16 -7.83 -51.83
CA LYS A 40 -20.61 -7.84 -51.60
C LYS A 40 -21.03 -8.32 -50.19
N GLY A 41 -20.09 -8.51 -49.26
CA GLY A 41 -20.36 -8.98 -47.90
C GLY A 41 -19.23 -8.66 -46.93
N CYS A 42 -19.50 -8.85 -45.64
CA CYS A 42 -18.51 -8.77 -44.58
C CYS A 42 -17.56 -9.96 -44.67
N LYS A 43 -16.24 -9.73 -44.57
CA LYS A 43 -15.23 -10.78 -44.75
C LYS A 43 -15.03 -11.64 -43.50
N ALA A 44 -15.37 -11.12 -42.34
CA ALA A 44 -15.06 -11.74 -41.06
C ALA A 44 -16.11 -12.80 -40.67
N PRO A 45 -15.74 -13.89 -39.98
CA PRO A 45 -16.68 -14.93 -39.56
C PRO A 45 -17.84 -14.38 -38.72
N HIS A 46 -19.04 -14.94 -38.90
CA HIS A 46 -20.25 -14.62 -38.14
C HIS A 46 -20.64 -13.13 -38.17
N THR A 47 -20.44 -12.49 -39.32
CA THR A 47 -20.82 -11.09 -39.54
C THR A 47 -21.76 -10.95 -40.73
N LYS A 48 -22.68 -9.98 -40.62
CA LYS A 48 -23.60 -9.61 -41.70
C LYS A 48 -23.56 -8.11 -41.95
N LYS A 49 -23.88 -7.69 -43.17
CA LYS A 49 -23.91 -6.28 -43.56
C LYS A 49 -25.30 -5.68 -43.29
N VAL A 50 -25.38 -4.67 -42.42
CA VAL A 50 -26.62 -3.94 -42.10
C VAL A 50 -26.35 -2.44 -42.28
N GLY A 51 -27.08 -1.79 -43.19
CA GLY A 51 -26.92 -0.36 -43.45
C GLY A 51 -25.52 0.04 -43.92
N GLY A 52 -24.85 -0.84 -44.68
CA GLY A 52 -23.48 -0.59 -45.15
C GLY A 52 -22.36 -0.96 -44.17
N LYS A 53 -22.68 -1.20 -42.89
CA LYS A 53 -21.71 -1.58 -41.84
C LYS A 53 -21.77 -3.08 -41.53
N CYS A 54 -20.63 -3.64 -41.11
CA CYS A 54 -20.59 -5.02 -40.63
C CYS A 54 -21.01 -5.08 -39.17
N VAL A 55 -21.94 -5.99 -38.86
CA VAL A 55 -22.44 -6.25 -37.52
C VAL A 55 -22.40 -7.75 -37.23
N CYS A 56 -22.35 -8.13 -35.97
CA CYS A 56 -22.37 -9.54 -35.59
C CYS A 56 -23.72 -10.21 -35.90
N GLU A 57 -23.66 -11.47 -36.28
CA GLU A 57 -24.85 -12.31 -36.44
C GLU A 57 -25.49 -12.64 -35.09
N PRO A 58 -26.83 -12.84 -35.04
CA PRO A 58 -27.50 -13.32 -33.82
C PRO A 58 -26.85 -14.63 -33.32
N GLY A 59 -26.55 -14.70 -32.02
CA GLY A 59 -25.87 -15.84 -31.40
C GLY A 59 -24.36 -15.71 -31.31
N PHE A 60 -23.75 -14.67 -31.90
CA PHE A 60 -22.31 -14.38 -31.82
C PHE A 60 -22.07 -12.96 -31.29
N PRO A 61 -22.42 -12.67 -30.03
CA PRO A 61 -22.49 -11.30 -29.52
C PRO A 61 -21.11 -10.67 -29.22
N TYR A 62 -20.02 -11.44 -29.26
CA TYR A 62 -18.67 -10.97 -28.91
C TYR A 62 -17.80 -10.75 -30.15
N GLY A 63 -16.75 -9.94 -29.99
CA GLY A 63 -15.75 -9.68 -31.03
C GLY A 63 -15.92 -8.34 -31.74
N ASN A 64 -15.19 -8.15 -32.84
CA ASN A 64 -15.29 -6.96 -33.67
C ASN A 64 -15.56 -7.39 -35.12
N PRO A 65 -16.67 -6.97 -35.73
CA PRO A 65 -17.03 -7.40 -37.08
C PRO A 65 -16.12 -6.85 -38.19
N GLU A 66 -15.26 -5.88 -37.88
CA GLU A 66 -14.33 -5.25 -38.83
C GLU A 66 -12.95 -5.94 -38.85
N VAL A 67 -12.62 -6.75 -37.83
CA VAL A 67 -11.34 -7.47 -37.76
C VAL A 67 -11.49 -8.89 -38.31
N LEU A 68 -10.38 -9.49 -38.77
CA LEU A 68 -10.39 -10.81 -39.40
C LEU A 68 -10.93 -11.93 -38.49
N ALA A 69 -10.77 -11.79 -37.17
CA ALA A 69 -11.32 -12.73 -36.19
C ALA A 69 -12.86 -12.76 -36.19
N GLY A 70 -13.51 -11.66 -36.61
CA GLY A 70 -14.95 -11.53 -36.69
C GLY A 70 -15.65 -11.56 -35.34
N CYS A 71 -16.89 -12.03 -35.40
CA CYS A 71 -17.71 -12.22 -34.20
C CYS A 71 -17.66 -13.68 -33.76
N PHE A 72 -17.79 -13.91 -32.47
CA PHE A 72 -17.74 -15.23 -31.88
C PHE A 72 -18.70 -15.35 -30.70
N ARG A 73 -18.91 -16.58 -30.26
CA ARG A 73 -19.66 -16.92 -29.05
C ARG A 73 -18.77 -17.73 -28.13
N CYS A 74 -19.07 -17.73 -26.83
CA CYS A 74 -18.36 -18.60 -25.90
C CYS A 74 -18.83 -20.04 -26.09
N ASN A 75 -17.92 -20.98 -25.89
CA ASN A 75 -18.26 -22.41 -25.92
C ASN A 75 -19.22 -22.78 -24.78
N GLU A 76 -19.08 -22.10 -23.65
CA GLU A 76 -19.84 -22.27 -22.42
C GLU A 76 -20.11 -20.89 -21.80
N ASP A 77 -21.08 -20.82 -20.89
CA ASP A 77 -21.33 -19.60 -20.13
C ASP A 77 -20.12 -19.28 -19.26
N CYS A 78 -19.54 -18.11 -19.48
CA CYS A 78 -18.33 -17.71 -18.79
C CYS A 78 -18.60 -17.43 -17.30
N PRO A 79 -17.77 -17.95 -16.38
CA PRO A 79 -17.97 -17.74 -14.95
C PRO A 79 -17.80 -16.26 -14.57
N ASP A 80 -18.22 -15.91 -13.35
CA ASP A 80 -18.03 -14.57 -12.82
C ASP A 80 -16.56 -14.13 -12.91
N TYR A 81 -16.34 -12.83 -13.14
CA TYR A 81 -15.02 -12.22 -13.31
C TYR A 81 -14.20 -12.80 -14.48
N SER A 82 -14.88 -13.29 -15.51
CA SER A 82 -14.26 -13.68 -16.77
C SER A 82 -14.90 -12.99 -17.97
N ASN A 83 -14.19 -12.96 -19.09
CA ASN A 83 -14.66 -12.45 -20.35
C ASN A 83 -14.43 -13.49 -21.46
N CYS A 84 -15.30 -13.44 -22.47
CA CYS A 84 -15.19 -14.28 -23.65
C CYS A 84 -14.08 -13.77 -24.56
N SER A 85 -13.04 -14.58 -24.74
CA SER A 85 -11.95 -14.30 -25.67
C SER A 85 -12.05 -15.19 -26.90
N TYR A 86 -11.67 -14.67 -28.07
CA TYR A 86 -11.55 -15.47 -29.29
C TYR A 86 -10.59 -16.66 -29.04
N PRO A 87 -10.90 -17.90 -29.49
CA PRO A 87 -12.04 -18.32 -30.31
C PRO A 87 -13.23 -18.87 -29.49
N GLY A 88 -13.75 -18.13 -28.52
CA GLY A 88 -14.87 -18.56 -27.68
C GLY A 88 -14.47 -19.22 -26.35
N LYS A 89 -13.27 -18.92 -25.84
CA LYS A 89 -12.78 -19.40 -24.54
C LYS A 89 -12.95 -18.33 -23.48
N CYS A 90 -13.44 -18.71 -22.31
CA CYS A 90 -13.51 -17.82 -21.16
C CYS A 90 -12.10 -17.58 -20.62
N ARG A 91 -11.81 -16.33 -20.27
CA ARG A 91 -10.55 -15.91 -19.65
C ARG A 91 -10.86 -14.97 -18.50
N CYS A 92 -10.19 -15.17 -17.36
CA CYS A 92 -10.33 -14.28 -16.23
C CYS A 92 -9.95 -12.84 -16.60
N ILE A 93 -10.69 -11.87 -16.06
CA ILE A 93 -10.35 -10.45 -16.22
C ILE A 93 -9.05 -10.13 -15.45
N PRO A 94 -8.35 -9.03 -15.76
CA PRO A 94 -7.13 -8.65 -15.03
C PRO A 94 -7.34 -8.64 -13.52
N GLY A 95 -6.39 -9.21 -12.77
CA GLY A 95 -6.47 -9.36 -11.31
C GLY A 95 -7.07 -10.69 -10.84
N TYR A 96 -7.55 -11.54 -11.75
CA TYR A 96 -8.13 -12.85 -11.45
C TYR A 96 -7.36 -13.98 -12.16
N SER A 97 -7.36 -15.18 -11.58
CA SER A 97 -6.66 -16.37 -12.04
C SER A 97 -7.60 -17.59 -12.11
N ASP A 98 -7.27 -18.52 -13.01
CA ASP A 98 -7.95 -19.80 -13.25
C ASP A 98 -7.18 -21.02 -12.70
N GLU A 99 -6.14 -20.79 -11.89
CA GLU A 99 -5.14 -21.81 -11.51
C GLU A 99 -5.68 -23.06 -10.77
N GLU A 100 -6.85 -22.99 -10.12
CA GLU A 100 -7.31 -24.09 -9.24
C GLU A 100 -8.80 -24.45 -9.35
N THR A 101 -9.60 -23.72 -10.12
CA THR A 101 -11.06 -23.99 -10.21
C THR A 101 -11.63 -23.64 -11.58
N SER A 102 -12.82 -24.14 -11.90
CA SER A 102 -13.62 -23.67 -13.04
C SER A 102 -14.15 -22.24 -12.88
N SER A 103 -13.67 -21.50 -11.87
CA SER A 103 -14.06 -20.13 -11.55
C SER A 103 -12.85 -19.23 -11.44
N CYS A 104 -13.03 -17.94 -11.76
CA CYS A 104 -11.97 -16.95 -11.63
C CYS A 104 -11.85 -16.48 -10.18
N VAL A 105 -10.70 -16.70 -9.56
CA VAL A 105 -10.41 -16.27 -8.19
C VAL A 105 -9.47 -15.05 -8.20
N PRO A 106 -9.61 -14.10 -7.26
CA PRO A 106 -8.68 -12.98 -7.16
C PRO A 106 -7.24 -13.47 -6.98
N LYS A 107 -6.31 -12.93 -7.78
CA LYS A 107 -4.87 -13.16 -7.59
C LYS A 107 -4.41 -12.53 -6.29
N ALA A 108 -3.50 -13.20 -5.60
CA ALA A 108 -2.81 -12.58 -4.46
C ALA A 108 -2.07 -11.32 -4.92
N PRO A 109 -2.23 -10.17 -4.23
CA PRO A 109 -1.45 -8.98 -4.52
C PRO A 109 0.01 -9.14 -4.08
N GLU A 110 0.90 -8.35 -4.69
CA GLU A 110 2.29 -8.18 -4.25
C GLU A 110 2.32 -7.06 -3.21
N LEU A 111 2.65 -7.38 -1.96
CA LEU A 111 2.72 -6.39 -0.87
C LEU A 111 4.01 -5.58 -0.98
N LEU A 112 3.90 -4.26 -1.10
CA LEU A 112 5.06 -3.38 -1.27
C LEU A 112 5.52 -2.74 0.03
N SER A 113 4.59 -2.14 0.78
CA SER A 113 4.93 -1.45 2.03
C SER A 113 3.71 -1.23 2.93
N ILE A 114 3.99 -0.97 4.20
CA ILE A 114 3.01 -0.55 5.20
C ILE A 114 3.47 0.72 5.88
N GLN A 115 2.55 1.62 6.20
CA GLN A 115 2.85 2.85 6.94
C GLN A 115 1.80 3.10 8.02
N PRO A 116 2.21 3.38 9.26
CA PRO A 116 3.59 3.35 9.76
C PRO A 116 4.16 1.92 9.86
N GLU A 117 5.49 1.80 9.85
CA GLU A 117 6.23 0.54 10.08
C GLU A 117 6.37 0.19 11.57
N PHE A 118 6.06 1.15 12.44
CA PHE A 118 6.17 1.01 13.89
C PHE A 118 4.82 1.27 14.57
N ALA A 119 4.51 0.45 15.57
CA ALA A 119 3.31 0.56 16.39
C ALA A 119 3.67 0.57 17.88
N GLN A 120 2.91 1.31 18.69
CA GLN A 120 3.04 1.21 20.14
C GLN A 120 2.22 0.03 20.67
N PHE A 121 2.77 -0.68 21.65
CA PHE A 121 2.07 -1.74 22.35
C PHE A 121 0.74 -1.25 22.95
N PHE A 122 -0.33 -2.06 22.84
CA PHE A 122 -1.70 -1.74 23.28
C PHE A 122 -2.36 -0.50 22.64
N SER A 123 -1.78 0.05 21.58
CA SER A 123 -2.41 1.13 20.82
C SER A 123 -3.31 0.59 19.71
N SER A 124 -4.27 1.42 19.29
CA SER A 124 -4.94 1.26 18.01
C SER A 124 -4.12 1.96 16.93
N ILE A 125 -3.98 1.35 15.76
CA ILE A 125 -3.19 1.89 14.65
C ILE A 125 -3.96 1.82 13.34
N ALA A 126 -3.87 2.89 12.55
CA ALA A 126 -4.32 2.92 11.17
C ALA A 126 -3.11 2.72 10.26
N LEU A 127 -3.15 1.69 9.42
CA LEU A 127 -2.12 1.35 8.46
C LEU A 127 -2.56 1.72 7.05
N ASN A 128 -1.72 2.50 6.37
CA ASN A 128 -1.75 2.67 4.93
C ASN A 128 -0.89 1.58 4.30
N VAL A 129 -1.53 0.70 3.56
CA VAL A 129 -0.90 -0.45 2.93
C VAL A 129 -0.83 -0.21 1.43
N THR A 130 0.38 -0.26 0.88
CA THR A 130 0.62 -0.10 -0.56
C THR A 130 0.96 -1.46 -1.15
N PHE A 131 0.34 -1.78 -2.27
CA PHE A 131 0.51 -3.07 -2.93
C PHE A 131 0.64 -2.92 -4.45
N LYS A 132 0.78 -4.03 -5.15
CA LYS A 132 0.79 -4.09 -6.61
C LYS A 132 -0.11 -5.21 -7.08
N THR A 133 -0.79 -4.96 -8.20
CA THR A 133 -1.73 -5.88 -8.84
C THR A 133 -1.67 -5.71 -10.36
N ASP A 134 -2.41 -6.55 -11.09
CA ASP A 134 -2.50 -6.48 -12.54
C ASP A 134 -3.08 -5.11 -12.97
N PRO A 135 -2.55 -4.48 -14.04
CA PRO A 135 -3.06 -3.21 -14.54
C PRO A 135 -4.57 -3.27 -14.85
N GLY A 136 -5.33 -2.31 -14.33
CA GLY A 136 -6.78 -2.22 -14.51
C GLY A 136 -7.60 -3.05 -13.52
N ALA A 137 -6.96 -3.87 -12.68
CA ALA A 137 -7.66 -4.53 -11.57
C ALA A 137 -7.99 -3.53 -10.46
N SER A 138 -9.19 -3.64 -9.89
CA SER A 138 -9.63 -2.79 -8.78
C SER A 138 -10.39 -3.61 -7.75
N PHE A 139 -9.95 -3.52 -6.50
CA PHE A 139 -10.54 -4.23 -5.37
C PHE A 139 -10.88 -3.20 -4.29
N PRO A 140 -12.16 -2.87 -4.08
CA PRO A 140 -12.55 -1.81 -3.13
C PRO A 140 -12.36 -2.23 -1.66
N ILE A 141 -12.24 -3.54 -1.42
CA ILE A 141 -12.09 -4.14 -0.11
C ILE A 141 -10.91 -5.11 -0.19
N GLY A 142 -10.08 -5.07 0.83
CA GLY A 142 -9.03 -6.06 1.06
C GLY A 142 -9.00 -6.52 2.50
N TYR A 143 -8.07 -7.42 2.78
CA TYR A 143 -7.85 -8.00 4.09
C TYR A 143 -6.37 -7.97 4.41
N LEU A 144 -6.05 -7.60 5.64
CA LEU A 144 -4.70 -7.60 6.20
C LEU A 144 -4.62 -8.70 7.25
N LYS A 145 -3.66 -9.60 7.12
CA LYS A 145 -3.34 -10.57 8.16
C LYS A 145 -2.16 -10.06 8.96
N PHE A 146 -2.35 -10.02 10.27
CA PHE A 146 -1.35 -9.65 11.25
C PHE A 146 -1.43 -10.65 12.41
N LYS A 147 -0.39 -11.47 12.59
CA LYS A 147 -0.42 -12.64 13.49
C LYS A 147 -1.61 -13.56 13.17
N ASN A 148 -2.48 -13.80 14.15
CA ASN A 148 -3.70 -14.59 14.06
C ASN A 148 -4.95 -13.72 13.81
N GLN A 149 -4.79 -12.42 13.55
CA GLN A 149 -5.88 -11.50 13.27
C GLN A 149 -5.97 -11.22 11.77
N ILE A 150 -7.20 -11.23 11.25
CA ILE A 150 -7.51 -10.76 9.90
C ILE A 150 -8.36 -9.51 10.05
N VAL A 151 -7.88 -8.40 9.49
CA VAL A 151 -8.51 -7.09 9.55
C VAL A 151 -9.03 -6.72 8.17
N LYS A 152 -10.28 -6.26 8.09
CA LYS A 152 -10.86 -5.75 6.86
C LYS A 152 -10.33 -4.34 6.58
N CYS A 153 -9.89 -4.11 5.35
CA CYS A 153 -9.36 -2.83 4.90
C CYS A 153 -10.25 -2.20 3.83
N LYS A 154 -10.19 -0.87 3.75
CA LYS A 154 -10.93 -0.09 2.76
C LYS A 154 -9.98 0.45 1.70
N GLY A 155 -10.35 0.33 0.42
CA GLY A 155 -9.66 0.98 -0.70
C GLY A 155 -9.54 2.50 -0.51
N ASN A 156 -8.33 3.02 -0.63
CA ASN A 156 -8.03 4.45 -0.56
C ASN A 156 -7.31 4.93 -1.84
N GLY A 157 -7.76 4.43 -3.00
CA GLY A 157 -7.16 4.73 -4.30
C GLY A 157 -6.78 3.48 -5.08
N VAL A 158 -5.98 3.66 -6.13
CA VAL A 158 -5.39 2.55 -6.88
C VAL A 158 -4.26 1.98 -6.03
N ASN A 159 -4.32 0.68 -5.72
CA ASN A 159 -3.25 -0.04 -5.03
C ASN A 159 -2.95 0.40 -3.60
N GLN A 160 -3.93 0.98 -2.92
CA GLN A 160 -3.80 1.42 -1.53
C GLN A 160 -4.98 0.99 -0.67
N TYR A 161 -4.67 0.47 0.52
CA TYR A 161 -5.64 0.14 1.55
C TYR A 161 -5.40 0.93 2.82
N ASN A 162 -6.48 1.31 3.49
CA ASN A 162 -6.46 1.79 4.86
C ASN A 162 -7.07 0.70 5.76
N CYS A 163 -6.27 0.21 6.71
CA CYS A 163 -6.60 -0.86 7.63
C CYS A 163 -6.53 -0.35 9.07
N SER A 164 -7.49 -0.68 9.94
CA SER A 164 -7.45 -0.26 11.35
C SER A 164 -7.31 -1.47 12.27
N ILE A 165 -6.19 -1.56 12.98
CA ILE A 165 -5.94 -2.58 13.99
C ILE A 165 -6.26 -1.98 15.35
N ASN A 166 -7.29 -2.50 16.04
CA ASN A 166 -7.76 -1.91 17.29
C ASN A 166 -6.80 -2.10 18.46
N GLN A 167 -6.06 -3.21 18.50
CA GLN A 167 -5.14 -3.51 19.60
C GLN A 167 -3.93 -4.26 19.08
N VAL A 168 -2.79 -3.58 19.09
CA VAL A 168 -1.51 -4.20 18.76
C VAL A 168 -1.00 -4.97 19.97
N GLY A 169 -0.85 -6.30 19.82
CA GLY A 169 -0.40 -7.21 20.89
C GLY A 169 1.07 -7.05 21.26
N LEU A 170 1.66 -8.05 21.93
CA LEU A 170 3.02 -7.99 22.51
C LEU A 170 4.10 -7.40 21.56
N PRO A 171 5.13 -6.71 22.12
CA PRO A 171 6.25 -6.15 21.36
C PRO A 171 6.96 -7.20 20.51
N GLY A 172 7.50 -6.78 19.37
CA GLY A 172 8.20 -7.64 18.41
C GLY A 172 7.96 -7.25 16.96
N ALA A 173 8.72 -7.84 16.04
CA ALA A 173 8.47 -7.75 14.61
C ALA A 173 7.46 -8.83 14.19
N PHE A 174 6.46 -8.45 13.42
CA PHE A 174 5.43 -9.37 12.94
C PHE A 174 5.23 -9.24 11.45
N GLU A 175 5.24 -10.39 10.78
CA GLU A 175 4.93 -10.48 9.37
C GLU A 175 3.47 -10.05 9.12
N VAL A 176 3.32 -9.30 8.03
CA VAL A 176 2.06 -8.80 7.52
C VAL A 176 1.88 -9.34 6.12
N SER A 177 0.66 -9.80 5.81
CA SER A 177 0.27 -10.15 4.46
C SER A 177 -1.09 -9.59 4.12
N ILE A 178 -1.37 -9.46 2.83
CA ILE A 178 -2.64 -8.95 2.33
C ILE A 178 -3.31 -9.93 1.38
N SER A 179 -4.65 -9.84 1.30
CA SER A 179 -5.48 -10.67 0.45
C SER A 179 -6.69 -9.89 -0.03
N PHE A 180 -7.23 -10.25 -1.19
CA PHE A 180 -8.51 -9.73 -1.70
C PHE A 180 -9.70 -10.60 -1.31
N ASP A 181 -9.48 -11.88 -0.95
CA ASP A 181 -10.52 -12.90 -0.76
C ASP A 181 -10.39 -13.69 0.55
N GLN A 182 -9.44 -13.34 1.42
CA GLN A 182 -9.06 -14.05 2.66
C GLN A 182 -8.48 -15.45 2.45
N LYS A 183 -8.23 -15.88 1.21
CA LYS A 183 -7.70 -17.22 0.87
C LYS A 183 -6.33 -17.10 0.23
N SER A 184 -6.21 -16.25 -0.77
CA SER A 184 -5.00 -15.97 -1.54
C SER A 184 -4.24 -14.82 -0.89
N TRP A 185 -3.13 -15.13 -0.21
CA TRP A 185 -2.30 -14.17 0.52
C TRP A 185 -1.04 -13.79 -0.25
N SER A 186 -0.62 -12.54 -0.11
CA SER A 186 0.67 -12.04 -0.61
C SER A 186 1.83 -12.89 -0.08
N LYS A 187 2.85 -13.08 -0.91
CA LYS A 187 4.02 -13.94 -0.58
C LYS A 187 5.21 -13.14 -0.04
N GLU A 188 5.19 -11.83 -0.25
CA GLU A 188 6.25 -10.92 0.20
C GLU A 188 6.22 -10.77 1.72
N ILE A 189 7.40 -10.70 2.32
CA ILE A 189 7.56 -10.54 3.76
C ILE A 189 7.72 -9.04 4.03
N VAL A 190 6.70 -8.45 4.66
CA VAL A 190 6.75 -7.08 5.20
C VAL A 190 6.45 -7.15 6.69
N GLU A 191 7.23 -6.45 7.50
CA GLU A 191 7.14 -6.53 8.95
C GLU A 191 6.56 -5.24 9.55
N LEU A 192 5.66 -5.40 10.53
CA LEU A 192 5.25 -4.33 11.44
C LEU A 192 5.98 -4.51 12.78
N THR A 193 6.76 -3.53 13.18
CA THR A 193 7.50 -3.56 14.45
C THR A 193 6.67 -2.94 15.56
N VAL A 194 6.36 -3.73 16.58
CA VAL A 194 5.65 -3.25 17.77
C VAL A 194 6.68 -2.93 18.84
N ILE A 195 6.77 -1.64 19.16
CA ILE A 195 7.66 -1.11 20.17
C ILE A 195 6.98 -1.26 21.54
N GLY A 196 7.65 -1.96 22.44
CA GLY A 196 7.25 -2.06 23.83
C GLY A 196 7.62 -0.80 24.62
N PHE A 197 6.89 -0.54 25.69
CA PHE A 197 7.40 0.36 26.71
C PHE A 197 8.59 -0.30 27.39
N ASP A 198 9.73 0.38 27.39
CA ASP A 198 10.86 -0.01 28.22
C ASP A 198 10.54 0.33 29.69
N LEU A 199 9.78 -0.56 30.32
CA LEU A 199 9.43 -0.46 31.73
C LEU A 199 10.69 -0.44 32.60
N ALA A 200 11.80 -1.06 32.18
CA ALA A 200 13.03 -1.03 32.93
C ALA A 200 13.60 0.39 32.99
N ASN A 201 13.61 1.11 31.87
CA ASN A 201 14.02 2.52 31.86
C ASN A 201 13.08 3.42 32.66
N LEU A 202 11.77 3.17 32.60
CA LEU A 202 10.79 3.92 33.41
C LEU A 202 10.99 3.67 34.92
N ILE A 203 11.13 2.40 35.31
CA ILE A 203 11.33 1.99 36.71
C ILE A 203 12.68 2.51 37.21
N LEU A 204 13.75 2.39 36.41
CA LEU A 204 15.07 2.90 36.76
C LEU A 204 15.04 4.43 36.91
N GLY A 205 14.41 5.15 35.98
CA GLY A 205 14.23 6.59 36.07
C GLY A 205 13.45 7.00 37.33
N SER A 206 12.35 6.30 37.64
CA SER A 206 11.57 6.50 38.85
C SER A 206 12.39 6.22 40.12
N PHE A 207 13.18 5.15 40.13
CA PHE A 207 14.03 4.78 41.26
C PHE A 207 15.13 5.81 41.51
N LEU A 208 15.83 6.25 40.47
CA LEU A 208 16.86 7.29 40.56
C LEU A 208 16.28 8.62 41.06
N LEU A 209 15.05 8.97 40.65
CA LEU A 209 14.35 10.15 41.14
C LEU A 209 14.03 10.05 42.64
N LEU A 210 13.57 8.89 43.12
CA LEU A 210 13.33 8.66 44.55
C LEU A 210 14.62 8.74 45.38
N VAL A 211 15.72 8.14 44.91
CA VAL A 211 17.04 8.24 45.56
C VAL A 211 17.53 9.70 45.60
N GLY A 212 17.34 10.46 44.52
CA GLY A 212 17.65 11.89 44.49
C GLY A 212 16.88 12.68 45.54
N ILE A 213 15.59 12.42 45.69
CA ILE A 213 14.73 13.08 46.69
C ILE A 213 15.18 12.75 48.12
N THR A 214 15.52 11.49 48.43
CA THR A 214 15.97 11.11 49.77
C THR A 214 17.31 11.77 50.14
N ILE A 215 18.23 11.88 49.19
CA ILE A 215 19.51 12.60 49.37
C ILE A 215 19.25 14.09 49.67
N ILE A 216 18.40 14.75 48.89
CA ILE A 216 18.07 16.17 49.07
C ILE A 216 17.42 16.40 50.46
N VAL A 217 16.46 15.57 50.85
CA VAL A 217 15.82 15.65 52.17
C VAL A 217 16.83 15.40 53.28
N GLY A 218 17.74 14.44 53.11
CA GLY A 218 18.84 14.16 54.02
C GLY A 218 19.74 15.39 54.24
N ILE A 219 20.17 16.03 53.16
CA ILE A 219 20.97 17.27 53.19
C ILE A 219 20.21 18.39 53.93
N ILE A 220 18.92 18.56 53.65
CA ILE A 220 18.09 19.58 54.32
C ILE A 220 17.99 19.28 55.83
N ARG A 221 17.81 18.02 56.23
CA ARG A 221 17.74 17.62 57.65
C ARG A 221 19.08 17.84 58.37
N ILE A 222 20.20 17.46 57.76
CA ILE A 222 21.54 17.69 58.31
C ILE A 222 21.76 19.19 58.50
N ARG A 223 21.48 20.01 57.48
CA ARG A 223 21.59 21.49 57.57
C ARG A 223 20.72 22.07 58.71
N LYS A 224 19.49 21.57 58.87
CA LYS A 224 18.61 22.00 59.98
C LYS A 224 19.16 21.57 61.34
N ALA A 225 19.73 20.38 61.46
CA ALA A 225 20.34 19.89 62.70
C ALA A 225 21.60 20.68 63.08
N THR A 226 22.49 20.96 62.13
CA THR A 226 23.70 21.77 62.36
C THR A 226 23.34 23.18 62.84
N LYS A 227 22.32 23.81 62.26
CA LYS A 227 21.81 25.12 62.73
C LYS A 227 21.29 25.07 64.17
N ARG A 228 20.63 23.98 64.60
CA ARG A 228 20.12 23.83 65.97
C ARG A 228 21.21 23.56 67.00
N ALA A 229 22.29 22.87 66.59
CA ALA A 229 23.39 22.53 67.48
C ALA A 229 24.26 23.73 67.88
N GLY A 230 23.99 24.94 67.36
CA GLY A 230 24.77 26.13 67.69
C GLY A 230 26.23 26.03 67.27
N ILE A 231 26.56 25.09 66.36
CA ILE A 231 27.88 25.00 65.75
C ILE A 231 27.97 26.19 64.79
N THR A 232 28.32 27.35 65.34
CA THR A 232 28.79 28.50 64.59
C THR A 232 29.90 28.02 63.70
N GLU A 233 29.74 28.24 62.39
CA GLU A 233 30.72 27.88 61.37
C GLU A 233 32.12 28.26 61.87
N VAL A 234 32.96 27.26 62.10
CA VAL A 234 34.37 27.50 62.39
C VAL A 234 34.93 28.17 61.13
N PRO A 235 35.49 29.39 61.19
CA PRO A 235 35.91 30.17 60.02
C PRO A 235 37.22 29.64 59.39
N PHE A 236 37.30 28.33 59.19
CA PHE A 236 38.54 27.66 58.77
C PHE A 236 38.87 27.92 57.29
N ILE A 237 37.89 28.21 56.43
CA ILE A 237 38.15 28.45 55.00
C ILE A 237 38.65 29.89 54.72
N GLN A 238 38.38 30.86 55.59
CA GLN A 238 38.90 32.22 55.36
C GLN A 238 40.41 32.37 55.61
N LYS A 239 41.05 31.49 56.40
CA LYS A 239 42.50 31.63 56.69
C LYS A 239 43.44 31.11 55.59
N GLN A 240 42.98 30.27 54.67
CA GLN A 240 43.84 29.75 53.59
C GLN A 240 43.91 30.66 52.35
N ILE A 241 42.88 31.51 52.12
CA ILE A 241 42.86 32.43 50.96
C ILE A 241 43.72 33.68 51.19
N GLN A 242 44.01 34.04 52.45
CA GLN A 242 44.92 35.16 52.76
C GLN A 242 46.41 34.77 52.77
N ALA A 243 46.76 33.49 52.67
CA ALA A 243 48.15 33.03 52.59
C ALA A 243 48.69 32.92 51.14
N PHE A 244 47.85 33.21 50.15
CA PHE A 244 48.18 33.15 48.71
C PHE A 244 48.13 34.52 48.01
N LYS A 245 48.11 35.62 48.77
CA LYS A 245 48.35 36.99 48.31
C LYS A 245 49.61 37.52 48.95
#